data_AF-C7GF98-F1
#
_entry.id   AF-C7GF98-F1
#
_cell.length_a   1.000
_cell.length_b   1.000
_cell.length_c   1.000
_cell.angle_alpha   90.00
_cell.angle_beta   90.00
_cell.angle_gamma   90.00
#
_symmetry.space_group_name_H-M   'P 1'
#
loop_
_entity.id
_entity.type
_entity.pdbx_description
1 polymer ?
#
loop_
_entity_poly.entity_id
_entity_poly.type
_entity_poly.pdbx_seq_one_letter_code
_entity_poly.pdbx_strand_id
1 'polypeptide(L)'
;MVYPEQAEVHILEDEAASRAYLAQVWAEAMTVYRSGDFKLSFSPEMVRYLKEHQRDFMPEDTKAGMIQAYLDRYTGGMVCSKQLFKEALNHPFDEPKQWEIREVNDIMNHCVTGWNYFSNPRVFPEYGRQKGWERETKATDISNGAEKIPEGFEEVTEQMELPF
;
A
#
# COMPACT_ATOMS: atom_id res chain seq x y z
N MET A 1 -21.26 -0.76 -11.08
CA MET A 1 -20.39 -1.67 -11.85
C MET A 1 -21.17 -2.11 -13.07
N VAL A 2 -20.51 -2.23 -14.22
CA VAL A 2 -21.10 -2.76 -15.45
C VAL A 2 -20.75 -4.24 -15.52
N TYR A 3 -21.72 -5.10 -15.79
CA TYR A 3 -21.57 -6.57 -15.82
C TYR A 3 -21.82 -7.07 -17.25
N PRO A 4 -20.77 -7.23 -18.08
CA PRO A 4 -20.91 -7.64 -19.47
C PRO A 4 -21.65 -8.97 -19.65
N GLU A 5 -21.51 -9.89 -18.70
CA GLU A 5 -22.18 -11.19 -18.65
C GLU A 5 -23.71 -11.11 -18.48
N GLN A 6 -24.23 -9.94 -18.10
CA GLN A 6 -25.67 -9.70 -17.99
C GLN A 6 -26.28 -9.16 -19.29
N ALA A 7 -25.48 -9.00 -20.36
CA ALA A 7 -26.01 -8.57 -21.64
C ALA A 7 -26.91 -9.67 -22.25
N GLU A 8 -28.22 -9.40 -22.32
CA GLU A 8 -29.21 -10.35 -22.82
C GLU A 8 -29.15 -10.52 -24.34
N VAL A 9 -28.70 -9.49 -25.08
CA VAL A 9 -28.70 -9.45 -26.54
C VAL A 9 -27.44 -8.74 -27.03
N HIS A 10 -26.83 -9.23 -28.11
CA HIS A 10 -25.70 -8.53 -28.72
C HIS A 10 -26.19 -7.33 -29.54
N ILE A 11 -25.50 -6.19 -29.45
CA ILE A 11 -25.91 -4.91 -30.08
C ILE A 11 -26.10 -4.95 -31.62
N LEU A 12 -25.60 -6.00 -32.28
CA LEU A 12 -25.70 -6.20 -33.73
C LEU A 12 -26.72 -7.27 -34.13
N GLU A 13 -27.29 -8.02 -33.20
CA GLU A 13 -28.31 -9.03 -33.51
C GLU A 13 -29.63 -8.40 -33.92
N ASP A 14 -29.98 -7.27 -33.30
CA ASP A 14 -31.06 -6.39 -33.71
C ASP A 14 -30.59 -4.93 -33.68
N GLU A 15 -30.08 -4.46 -34.82
CA GLU A 15 -29.56 -3.10 -34.96
C GLU A 15 -30.66 -2.04 -34.72
N ALA A 16 -31.89 -2.31 -35.19
CA ALA A 16 -32.98 -1.34 -35.09
C ALA A 16 -33.40 -1.14 -33.63
N ALA A 17 -33.58 -2.23 -32.87
CA ALA A 17 -33.86 -2.17 -31.44
C ALA A 17 -32.70 -1.55 -30.65
N SER A 18 -31.46 -1.94 -30.96
CA SER A 18 -30.26 -1.41 -30.28
C SER A 18 -30.10 0.09 -30.51
N ARG A 19 -30.33 0.56 -31.74
CA ARG A 19 -30.29 1.99 -32.08
C ARG A 19 -31.40 2.77 -31.37
N ALA A 20 -32.60 2.22 -31.27
CA ALA A 20 -33.70 2.84 -30.52
C ALA A 20 -33.37 2.93 -29.02
N TYR A 21 -32.81 1.88 -28.44
CA TYR A 21 -32.36 1.86 -27.04
C TYR A 21 -31.28 2.93 -26.78
N LEU A 22 -30.24 2.99 -27.61
CA LEU A 22 -29.17 3.99 -27.45
C LEU A 22 -29.70 5.42 -27.60
N ALA A 23 -30.65 5.65 -28.51
CA ALA A 23 -31.30 6.95 -28.66
C ALA A 23 -32.08 7.35 -27.40
N GLN A 24 -32.78 6.40 -26.78
CA GLN A 24 -33.49 6.63 -25.51
C GLN A 24 -32.53 6.94 -24.37
N VAL A 25 -31.45 6.15 -24.21
CA VAL A 25 -30.40 6.41 -23.21
C VAL A 25 -29.80 7.80 -23.40
N TRP A 26 -29.54 8.21 -24.64
CA TRP A 26 -29.06 9.55 -24.94
C TRP A 26 -30.07 10.65 -24.58
N ALA A 27 -31.36 10.44 -24.87
CA ALA A 27 -32.41 11.39 -24.50
C ALA A 27 -32.52 11.58 -22.97
N GLU A 28 -32.40 10.50 -22.20
CA GLU A 28 -32.39 10.55 -20.73
C GLU A 28 -31.14 11.27 -20.21
N ALA A 29 -29.96 10.94 -20.74
CA ALA A 29 -28.70 11.61 -20.40
C ALA A 29 -28.76 13.12 -20.68
N MET A 30 -29.33 13.52 -21.83
CA MET A 30 -29.52 14.93 -22.17
C MET A 30 -30.53 15.64 -21.26
N THR A 31 -31.52 14.91 -20.74
CA THR A 31 -32.50 15.46 -19.78
C THR A 31 -31.83 15.75 -18.44
N VAL A 32 -31.00 14.83 -17.93
CA VAL A 32 -30.18 15.03 -16.72
C VAL A 32 -29.15 16.14 -16.93
N TYR A 33 -28.47 16.17 -18.08
CA TYR A 33 -27.51 17.22 -18.37
C TYR A 33 -28.15 18.62 -18.39
N ARG A 34 -29.33 18.75 -19.00
CA ARG A 34 -30.06 20.03 -19.07
C ARG A 34 -30.67 20.45 -17.74
N SER A 35 -30.93 19.53 -16.80
CA SER A 35 -31.46 19.89 -15.48
C SER A 35 -30.44 20.63 -14.63
N GLY A 36 -29.14 20.40 -14.86
CA GLY A 36 -28.05 20.96 -14.06
C GLY A 36 -27.95 20.39 -12.64
N ASP A 37 -28.83 19.46 -12.26
CA ASP A 37 -28.89 18.85 -10.94
C ASP A 37 -28.09 17.54 -10.92
N PHE A 38 -26.78 17.66 -11.13
CA PHE A 38 -25.86 16.54 -11.05
C PHE A 38 -24.52 16.98 -10.46
N LYS A 39 -23.84 16.05 -9.78
CA LYS A 39 -22.47 16.26 -9.30
C LYS A 39 -21.52 15.44 -10.16
N LEU A 40 -20.47 16.09 -10.66
CA LEU A 40 -19.35 15.43 -11.34
C LEU A 40 -18.35 14.78 -10.36
N SER A 41 -18.60 14.89 -9.06
CA SER A 41 -17.82 14.20 -8.04
C SER A 41 -18.46 12.86 -7.68
N PHE A 42 -17.63 11.84 -7.54
CA PHE A 42 -18.06 10.55 -7.00
C PHE A 42 -18.57 10.68 -5.56
N SER A 43 -19.43 9.74 -5.14
CA SER A 43 -19.79 9.60 -3.73
C SER A 43 -18.54 9.26 -2.90
N PRO A 44 -18.49 9.60 -1.61
CA PRO A 44 -17.35 9.27 -0.74
C PRO A 44 -17.02 7.76 -0.75
N GLU A 45 -18.04 6.91 -0.80
CA GLU A 45 -17.89 5.45 -0.89
C GLU A 45 -17.22 5.02 -2.20
N MET A 46 -17.64 5.59 -3.33
CA MET A 46 -17.06 5.29 -4.64
C MET A 46 -15.62 5.79 -4.74
N VAL A 47 -15.29 6.94 -4.16
CA VAL A 47 -13.90 7.43 -4.06
C VAL A 47 -13.02 6.44 -3.29
N ARG A 48 -13.51 5.90 -2.16
CA ARG A 48 -12.75 4.91 -1.38
C ARG A 48 -12.51 3.63 -2.18
N TYR A 49 -13.56 3.09 -2.80
CA TYR A 49 -13.46 1.92 -3.67
C TYR A 49 -12.45 2.13 -4.81
N LEU A 50 -12.53 3.27 -5.51
CA LEU A 50 -11.61 3.58 -6.60
C LEU A 50 -10.16 3.71 -6.13
N LYS A 51 -9.90 4.26 -4.94
CA LYS A 51 -8.53 4.33 -4.40
C LYS A 51 -7.94 2.96 -4.09
N GLU A 52 -8.73 2.07 -3.50
CA GLU A 52 -8.31 0.69 -3.22
C GLU A 52 -8.03 -0.05 -4.52
N HIS A 53 -8.92 0.06 -5.50
CA HIS A 53 -8.76 -0.59 -6.79
C HIS A 53 -7.62 -0.01 -7.61
N GLN A 54 -7.43 1.32 -7.59
CA GLN A 54 -6.32 1.99 -8.30
C GLN A 54 -4.96 1.44 -7.85
N ARG A 55 -4.81 1.09 -6.57
CA ARG A 55 -3.57 0.51 -6.03
C ARG A 55 -3.17 -0.78 -6.74
N ASP A 56 -4.14 -1.61 -7.12
CA ASP A 56 -3.89 -2.89 -7.78
C ASP A 56 -3.40 -2.73 -9.23
N PHE A 57 -3.62 -1.56 -9.84
CA PHE A 57 -3.20 -1.24 -11.21
C PHE A 57 -2.08 -0.20 -11.28
N MET A 58 -1.56 0.25 -10.14
CA MET A 58 -0.36 1.07 -10.16
C MET A 58 0.83 0.18 -10.56
N PRO A 59 1.61 0.56 -11.59
CA PRO A 59 2.89 -0.12 -11.83
C PRO A 59 3.71 -0.03 -10.55
N GLU A 60 4.43 -1.10 -10.20
CA GLU A 60 5.27 -1.13 -9.01
C GLU A 60 6.14 0.13 -8.98
N ASP A 61 5.98 0.93 -7.93
CA ASP A 61 6.71 2.17 -7.77
C ASP A 61 8.20 1.81 -7.72
N THR A 62 8.95 2.24 -8.74
CA THR A 62 10.38 1.97 -8.84
C THR A 62 11.11 2.46 -7.58
N LYS A 63 10.64 3.54 -6.96
CA LYS A 63 11.18 4.05 -5.69
C LYS A 63 10.87 3.12 -4.52
N ALA A 64 9.68 2.52 -4.48
CA ALA A 64 9.33 1.51 -3.49
C ALA A 64 10.24 0.28 -3.62
N GLY A 65 10.48 -0.19 -4.84
CA GLY A 65 11.44 -1.28 -5.11
C GLY A 65 12.87 -0.94 -4.67
N MET A 66 13.34 0.27 -4.97
CA MET A 66 14.68 0.76 -4.55
C MET A 66 14.80 0.85 -3.03
N ILE A 67 13.79 1.38 -2.35
CA ILE A 67 13.73 1.46 -0.89
C ILE A 67 13.70 0.07 -0.27
N GLN A 68 12.87 -0.84 -0.78
CA GLN A 68 12.81 -2.22 -0.28
C GLN A 68 14.17 -2.93 -0.42
N ALA A 69 14.78 -2.85 -1.61
CA ALA A 69 16.10 -3.44 -1.85
C ALA A 69 17.20 -2.84 -0.95
N TYR A 70 17.10 -1.56 -0.59
CA TYR A 70 17.99 -0.94 0.40
C TYR A 70 17.74 -1.49 1.81
N LEU A 71 16.48 -1.61 2.24
CA LEU A 71 16.13 -2.11 3.56
C LEU A 71 16.49 -3.58 3.76
N ASP A 72 16.40 -4.39 2.70
CA ASP A 72 16.77 -5.81 2.75
C ASP A 72 18.27 -6.01 3.01
N ARG A 73 19.12 -5.14 2.44
CA ARG A 73 20.58 -5.14 2.68
C ARG A 73 21.00 -4.37 3.94
N TYR A 74 20.10 -3.56 4.51
CA TYR A 74 20.44 -2.66 5.61
C TYR A 74 20.52 -3.41 6.95
N THR A 75 21.68 -3.39 7.60
CA THR A 75 21.91 -4.10 8.87
C THR A 75 21.49 -3.31 10.12
N GLY A 76 21.19 -2.02 9.97
CA GLY A 76 20.74 -1.19 11.09
C GLY A 76 19.26 -1.44 11.46
N GLY A 77 18.93 -1.15 12.72
CA GLY A 77 17.57 -1.28 13.25
C GLY A 77 16.71 -0.04 13.10
N MET A 78 17.22 1.08 12.58
CA MET A 78 16.49 2.35 12.44
C MET A 78 16.86 3.07 11.15
N VAL A 79 15.88 3.64 10.47
CA VAL A 79 16.06 4.45 9.24
C VAL A 79 15.23 5.73 9.31
N CYS A 80 15.69 6.81 8.66
CA CYS A 80 14.92 8.06 8.51
C CYS A 80 14.65 8.41 7.05
N SER A 81 13.70 9.30 6.81
CA SER A 81 13.31 9.68 5.44
C SER A 81 14.43 10.35 4.65
N LYS A 82 15.29 11.15 5.28
CA LYS A 82 16.49 11.71 4.61
C LYS A 82 17.50 10.63 4.23
N GLN A 83 17.70 9.62 5.07
CA GLN A 83 18.59 8.49 4.78
C GLN A 83 18.10 7.69 3.58
N LEU A 84 16.81 7.35 3.54
CA LEU A 84 16.21 6.62 2.43
C LEU A 84 16.27 7.43 1.13
N PHE A 85 16.03 8.74 1.17
CA PHE A 85 16.17 9.59 0.01
C PHE A 85 17.61 9.58 -0.55
N LYS A 86 18.62 9.74 0.32
CA LYS A 86 20.01 9.83 -0.13
C LYS A 86 20.60 8.48 -0.56
N GLU A 87 20.38 7.44 0.25
CA GLU A 87 21.06 6.15 0.09
C GLU A 87 20.23 5.12 -0.67
N ALA A 88 18.89 5.14 -0.52
CA ALA A 88 18.02 4.19 -1.21
C ALA A 88 17.64 4.70 -2.60
N LEU A 89 17.29 5.99 -2.72
CA LEU A 89 16.94 6.62 -4.01
C LEU A 89 18.14 7.22 -4.77
N ASN A 90 19.36 7.01 -4.27
CA ASN A 90 20.62 7.42 -4.92
C ASN A 90 20.75 8.94 -5.16
N HIS A 91 20.34 9.75 -4.18
CA HIS A 91 20.49 11.21 -4.14
C HIS A 91 21.52 11.66 -3.08
N PRO A 92 22.83 11.29 -3.18
CA PRO A 92 23.81 11.50 -2.11
C PRO A 92 24.09 12.97 -1.79
N PHE A 93 23.96 13.87 -2.78
CA PHE A 93 24.33 15.29 -2.63
C PHE A 93 23.12 16.23 -2.56
N ASP A 94 21.91 15.73 -2.80
CA ASP A 94 20.71 16.56 -2.81
C ASP A 94 20.10 16.67 -1.41
N GLU A 95 19.57 17.86 -1.09
CA GLU A 95 18.73 18.02 0.09
C GLU A 95 17.26 17.79 -0.29
N PRO A 96 16.58 16.81 0.33
CA PRO A 96 15.23 16.45 -0.07
C PRO A 96 14.23 17.57 0.19
N LYS A 97 13.41 17.86 -0.81
CA LYS A 97 12.26 18.76 -0.73
C LYS A 97 11.17 18.12 0.13
N GLN A 98 10.30 18.97 0.66
CA GLN A 98 9.16 18.55 1.51
C GLN A 98 8.25 17.51 0.83
N TRP A 99 8.04 17.60 -0.47
CA TRP A 99 7.20 16.62 -1.19
C TRP A 99 7.90 15.28 -1.39
N GLU A 100 9.22 15.27 -1.59
CA GLU A 100 10.04 14.04 -1.70
C GLU A 100 10.07 13.28 -0.37
N ILE A 101 10.16 14.02 0.75
CA ILE A 101 10.01 13.42 2.08
C ILE A 101 8.62 12.81 2.28
N ARG A 102 7.56 13.48 1.82
CA ARG A 102 6.19 12.92 1.92
C ARG A 102 6.04 11.66 1.09
N GLU A 103 6.63 11.61 -0.10
CA GLU A 103 6.63 10.43 -0.96
C GLU A 103 7.37 9.25 -0.30
N VAL A 104 8.57 9.47 0.24
CA VAL A 104 9.29 8.42 1.00
C VAL A 104 8.48 7.95 2.21
N ASN A 105 7.81 8.86 2.92
CA ASN A 105 6.94 8.48 4.04
C ASN A 105 5.75 7.63 3.58
N ASP A 106 5.16 7.96 2.44
CA ASP A 106 4.01 7.23 1.86
C ASP A 106 4.43 5.80 1.48
N ILE A 107 5.56 5.67 0.79
CA ILE A 107 6.17 4.37 0.42
C ILE A 107 6.44 3.53 1.68
N MET A 108 7.11 4.10 2.69
CA MET A 108 7.44 3.36 3.91
C MET A 108 6.21 2.90 4.70
N ASN A 109 5.11 3.65 4.66
CA ASN A 109 3.91 3.32 5.42
C ASN A 109 2.95 2.40 4.66
N HIS A 110 2.99 2.38 3.32
CA HIS A 110 2.02 1.66 2.49
C HIS A 110 2.61 0.51 1.67
N CYS A 111 3.90 0.57 1.32
CA CYS A 111 4.55 -0.41 0.46
C CYS A 111 5.57 -1.29 1.20
N VAL A 112 6.11 -0.83 2.32
CA VAL A 112 7.14 -1.54 3.09
C VAL A 112 6.52 -2.24 4.30
N THR A 113 6.89 -3.51 4.51
CA THR A 113 6.44 -4.31 5.66
C THR A 113 7.60 -4.61 6.62
N GLY A 114 7.32 -4.81 7.91
CA GLY A 114 8.33 -5.15 8.93
C GLY A 114 9.10 -3.96 9.49
N TRP A 115 8.59 -2.74 9.31
CA TRP A 115 9.15 -1.49 9.83
C TRP A 115 8.07 -0.68 10.54
N ASN A 116 8.31 -0.33 11.80
CA ASN A 116 7.38 0.41 12.64
C ASN A 116 7.72 1.90 12.66
N TYR A 117 6.75 2.75 12.32
CA TYR A 117 6.92 4.20 12.38
C TYR A 117 6.95 4.69 13.83
N PHE A 118 7.96 5.48 14.19
CA PHE A 118 8.02 6.14 15.49
C PHE A 118 7.74 7.64 15.38
N SER A 119 6.86 8.14 16.24
CA SER A 119 6.46 9.55 16.25
C SER A 119 7.48 10.47 16.96
N ASN A 120 8.28 9.91 17.87
CA ASN A 120 9.27 10.64 18.68
C ASN A 120 10.58 10.84 17.89
N PRO A 121 10.96 12.09 17.54
CA PRO A 121 12.17 12.32 16.75
C PRO A 121 13.44 11.84 17.44
N ARG A 122 14.17 10.92 16.80
CA ARG A 122 15.46 10.36 17.24
C ARG A 122 16.62 11.04 16.53
N VAL A 123 17.81 10.97 17.10
CA VAL A 123 19.03 11.55 16.51
C VAL A 123 19.67 10.51 15.61
N PHE A 124 19.83 10.85 14.34
CA PHE A 124 20.59 10.08 13.36
C PHE A 124 21.95 10.74 13.14
N PRO A 125 23.08 10.00 13.21
CA PRO A 125 24.43 10.58 13.18
C PRO A 125 24.69 11.53 12.02
N GLU A 126 24.21 11.19 10.81
CA GLU A 126 24.46 11.96 9.58
C GLU A 126 23.27 12.83 9.14
N TYR A 127 22.09 12.60 9.74
CA TYR A 127 20.83 13.21 9.30
C TYR A 127 20.17 14.10 10.36
N GLY A 128 20.75 14.18 11.56
CA GLY A 128 20.23 14.98 12.67
C GLY A 128 18.95 14.42 13.28
N ARG A 129 18.18 15.27 13.95
CA ARG A 129 16.99 14.85 14.70
C ARG A 129 15.77 14.74 13.80
N GLN A 130 15.27 13.53 13.59
CA GLN A 130 14.15 13.25 12.68
C GLN A 130 13.26 12.09 13.16
N LYS A 131 12.04 12.05 12.62
CA LYS A 131 11.17 10.87 12.72
C LYS A 131 11.62 9.82 11.70
N GLY A 132 11.24 8.58 11.91
CA GLY A 132 11.66 7.48 11.06
C GLY A 132 10.97 6.18 11.41
N TRP A 133 11.58 5.09 11.00
CA TRP A 133 11.08 3.74 11.22
C TRP A 133 12.14 2.91 11.93
N GLU A 134 11.68 2.01 12.80
CA GLU A 134 12.50 0.99 13.41
C GLU A 134 12.11 -0.38 12.86
N ARG A 135 13.10 -1.24 12.66
CA ARG A 135 12.85 -2.60 12.17
C ARG A 135 12.04 -3.32 13.24
N GLU A 136 10.96 -3.99 12.83
CA GLU A 136 10.19 -4.83 13.72
C GLU A 136 11.12 -5.92 14.25
N THR A 137 11.44 -5.85 15.54
CA THR A 137 12.07 -6.97 16.23
C THR A 137 11.06 -8.09 16.22
N LYS A 138 11.27 -9.12 15.37
CA LYS A 138 10.70 -10.44 15.66
C LYS A 138 11.08 -10.72 17.11
N ALA A 139 10.09 -10.90 17.97
CA ALA A 139 10.30 -11.32 19.34
C ALA A 139 10.97 -12.70 19.31
N THR A 140 12.29 -12.74 19.16
CA THR A 140 13.09 -13.75 19.83
C THR A 140 13.04 -13.36 21.30
N ASP A 141 12.17 -14.05 22.03
CA ASP A 141 12.15 -14.12 23.47
C ASP A 141 13.56 -14.29 24.02
N ILE A 142 14.16 -13.20 24.52
CA ILE A 142 15.24 -13.27 25.50
C ILE A 142 15.00 -12.19 26.57
N SER A 143 14.22 -12.62 27.57
CA SER A 143 14.24 -12.29 29.00
C SER A 143 14.11 -10.83 29.47
N ASN A 144 13.01 -10.53 30.17
CA ASN A 144 13.04 -10.50 31.65
C ASN A 144 11.65 -10.17 32.22
N GLY A 145 10.92 -11.22 32.62
CA GLY A 145 9.71 -11.13 33.42
C GLY A 145 9.48 -12.48 34.08
N ALA A 146 10.01 -12.65 35.29
CA ALA A 146 9.70 -13.81 36.11
C ALA A 146 8.20 -13.78 36.44
N GLU A 147 7.43 -14.76 35.96
CA GLU A 147 6.33 -15.41 36.70
C GLU A 147 5.63 -16.50 35.84
N LYS A 148 5.78 -17.76 36.32
CA LYS A 148 4.92 -18.94 36.16
C LYS A 148 4.51 -19.41 34.75
N ILE A 149 5.29 -20.37 34.25
CA ILE A 149 4.82 -21.47 33.38
C ILE A 149 3.62 -22.21 34.02
N PRO A 150 2.49 -22.41 33.33
CA PRO A 150 1.47 -23.37 33.75
C PRO A 150 2.00 -24.80 33.58
N GLU A 151 1.92 -25.61 34.63
CA GLU A 151 2.19 -27.06 34.58
C GLU A 151 1.30 -27.72 33.53
N GLY A 152 1.90 -28.32 32.49
CA GLY A 152 1.13 -29.17 31.56
C GLY A 152 1.61 -29.29 30.12
N PHE A 153 2.73 -28.68 29.73
CA PHE A 153 3.34 -28.94 28.42
C PHE A 153 4.69 -29.62 28.59
N GLU A 154 4.74 -30.92 28.28
CA GLU A 154 5.99 -31.67 28.10
C GLU A 154 6.67 -31.22 26.80
N GLU A 155 7.98 -30.96 26.89
CA GLU A 155 8.87 -30.77 25.75
C GLU A 155 8.92 -32.07 24.93
N VAL A 156 8.40 -32.05 23.71
CA VAL A 156 8.60 -33.14 22.75
C VAL A 156 10.03 -33.04 22.25
N THR A 157 10.88 -33.94 22.77
CA THR A 157 12.26 -34.11 22.35
C THR A 157 12.36 -34.74 20.96
N GLU A 158 13.19 -34.11 20.15
CA GLU A 158 13.90 -34.57 18.94
C GLU A 158 13.21 -35.58 17.99
N GLN A 159 12.93 -35.08 16.79
CA GLN A 159 12.60 -35.84 15.60
C GLN A 159 13.77 -36.81 15.26
N MET A 160 13.60 -38.10 15.51
CA MET A 160 14.53 -39.13 15.02
C MET A 160 14.39 -39.26 13.50
N GLU A 161 15.52 -39.11 12.78
CA GLU A 161 15.60 -39.34 11.33
C GLU A 161 15.26 -40.79 10.98
N LEU A 162 14.40 -40.98 9.99
CA LEU A 162 14.06 -42.27 9.40
C LEU A 162 15.21 -42.74 8.49
N PRO A 163 15.73 -43.97 8.63
CA PRO A 163 16.60 -44.55 7.62
C PRO A 163 15.77 -45.05 6.42
N PHE A 164 16.35 -44.89 5.23
CA PHE A 164 15.83 -45.17 3.89
C PHE A 164 15.28 -46.59 3.70
#